data_AF-A0A932CEZ9-F1
#
_entry.id   AF-A0A932CEZ9-F1
#
_cell.length_a   1.000
_cell.length_b   1.000
_cell.length_c   1.000
_cell.angle_alpha   90.00
_cell.angle_beta   90.00
_cell.angle_gamma   90.00
#
_symmetry.space_group_name_H-M   'P 1'
#
loop_
_entity.id
_entity.type
_entity.pdbx_description
1 polymer ?
#
loop_
_entity_poly.entity_id
_entity_poly.type
_entity_poly.pdbx_seq_one_letter_code
_entity_poly.pdbx_strand_id
1 'polypeptide(L)'
;MPDDLSYYAVKYLVAAAVGIVVAALLFILRRIFFGFLHRWAARTKSRFDDILVAHIRWPSLLWCFLAGWYAAWWVAAPPVSGPVVVLDRVLPVVLVALGTYTFVAVLEGIIKWYRLEICPRTIGTMDNAIMDALKVLVPVLAVALGTVIVLNMLGADIAAVNDWLFEHGLRLTVLAVLALILLLFSVLLVPGFIKTSVRSSRAEQTEEELVKRAETLVSVIVTSLQLTVIAVFAFMFLSEIGLDIAPILAGVGVVGIAIGFGAQSLVKDFISGFFIVMENQYRKGDVVKVADISGLVEDVNLRRTMLRDLDGIVHVVPNGEIRVSSNFTKQWSRVNFNISVSYGTDLEKAMAVINRVGKELAEEPAWADSLKTPPRALRVDKLGDSGIEIKVLGETKPMRQWDVMGELRLRLKKAFDQEGIEIPWPHTKVYFGDPPPRLWPAESAPREPPAK
;
A
#
# COMPACT_ATOMS: atom_id res chain seq x y z
N MET A 1 -9.79 -77.91 -48.16
CA MET A 1 -9.41 -76.49 -48.16
C MET A 1 -10.60 -75.62 -48.60
N PRO A 2 -11.73 -75.68 -47.87
CA PRO A 2 -12.59 -74.50 -47.74
C PRO A 2 -13.21 -74.45 -46.32
N ASP A 3 -12.54 -73.90 -45.31
CA ASP A 3 -13.18 -73.68 -43.99
C ASP A 3 -12.56 -72.52 -43.17
N ASP A 4 -11.41 -71.97 -43.55
CA ASP A 4 -10.84 -70.82 -42.83
C ASP A 4 -11.67 -69.55 -42.99
N LEU A 5 -12.21 -69.29 -44.19
CA LEU A 5 -13.02 -68.09 -44.47
C LEU A 5 -14.33 -68.05 -43.66
N SER A 6 -14.97 -69.19 -43.43
CA SER A 6 -16.19 -69.27 -42.62
C SER A 6 -15.87 -69.09 -41.13
N TYR A 7 -14.77 -69.66 -40.64
CA TYR A 7 -14.32 -69.50 -39.26
C TYR A 7 -13.98 -68.05 -38.91
N TYR A 8 -13.20 -67.35 -39.75
CA TYR A 8 -12.88 -65.93 -39.54
C TYR A 8 -14.13 -65.05 -39.65
N ALA A 9 -15.01 -65.29 -40.64
CA ALA A 9 -16.26 -64.54 -40.79
C ALA A 9 -17.17 -64.67 -39.56
N VAL A 10 -17.34 -65.89 -39.03
CA VAL A 10 -18.11 -66.13 -37.80
C VAL A 10 -17.45 -65.45 -36.60
N LYS A 11 -16.12 -65.51 -36.47
CA LYS A 11 -15.39 -64.84 -35.39
C LYS A 11 -15.56 -63.31 -35.40
N TYR A 12 -15.46 -62.67 -36.56
CA TYR A 12 -15.67 -61.22 -36.69
C TYR A 12 -17.14 -60.82 -36.47
N LEU A 13 -18.10 -61.64 -36.89
CA LEU A 13 -19.52 -61.42 -36.61
C LEU A 13 -19.83 -61.52 -35.12
N VAL A 14 -19.27 -62.52 -34.42
CA VAL A 14 -19.37 -62.65 -32.97
C VAL A 14 -18.73 -61.46 -32.27
N ALA A 15 -17.55 -61.02 -32.70
CA ALA A 15 -16.87 -59.87 -32.12
C ALA A 15 -17.66 -58.55 -32.32
N ALA A 16 -18.22 -58.33 -33.51
CA ALA A 16 -19.08 -57.17 -33.78
C ALA A 16 -20.36 -57.21 -32.94
N ALA A 17 -20.99 -58.39 -32.80
CA ALA A 17 -22.15 -58.58 -31.94
C ALA A 17 -21.83 -58.26 -30.46
N VAL A 18 -20.70 -58.74 -29.95
CA VAL A 18 -20.25 -58.44 -28.58
C VAL A 18 -20.00 -56.95 -28.40
N GLY A 19 -19.33 -56.28 -29.34
CA GLY A 19 -19.10 -54.83 -29.27
C GLY A 19 -20.38 -54.00 -29.28
N ILE A 20 -21.36 -54.37 -30.13
CA ILE A 20 -22.67 -53.72 -30.18
C ILE A 20 -23.43 -53.92 -28.86
N VAL A 21 -23.41 -55.13 -28.30
CA VAL A 21 -24.04 -55.42 -27.00
C VAL A 21 -23.38 -54.62 -25.87
N VAL A 22 -22.04 -54.55 -25.84
CA VAL A 22 -21.31 -53.75 -24.85
C VAL A 22 -21.61 -52.26 -24.99
N ALA A 23 -21.60 -51.71 -26.21
CA ALA A 23 -21.98 -50.31 -26.45
C ALA A 23 -23.43 -50.01 -26.03
N ALA A 24 -24.36 -50.90 -26.36
CA ALA A 24 -25.78 -50.76 -26.01
C ALA A 24 -25.99 -50.83 -24.49
N LEU A 25 -25.33 -51.77 -23.80
CA LEU A 25 -25.35 -51.87 -22.34
C LEU A 25 -24.79 -50.62 -21.68
N LEU A 26 -23.64 -50.12 -22.14
CA LEU A 26 -23.04 -48.88 -21.62
C LEU A 26 -23.93 -47.66 -21.89
N PHE A 27 -24.62 -47.62 -23.04
CA PHE A 27 -25.57 -46.55 -23.35
C PHE A 27 -26.81 -46.57 -22.44
N ILE A 28 -27.33 -47.76 -22.14
CA ILE A 28 -28.43 -47.96 -21.17
C ILE A 28 -27.98 -47.54 -19.77
N LEU A 29 -26.80 -48.01 -19.33
CA LEU A 29 -26.22 -47.67 -18.03
C LEU A 29 -26.02 -46.16 -17.90
N ARG A 30 -25.49 -45.52 -18.96
CA ARG A 30 -25.36 -44.06 -19.07
C ARG A 30 -26.71 -43.37 -18.93
N ARG A 31 -27.75 -43.83 -19.63
CA ARG A 31 -29.10 -43.23 -19.56
C ARG A 31 -29.66 -43.29 -18.14
N ILE A 32 -29.46 -44.40 -17.43
CA ILE A 32 -29.87 -44.58 -16.03
C ILE A 32 -29.06 -43.64 -15.12
N PHE A 33 -27.73 -43.60 -15.30
CA PHE A 33 -26.82 -42.78 -14.51
C PHE A 33 -27.10 -41.28 -14.66
N PHE A 34 -27.28 -40.78 -15.89
CA PHE A 34 -27.65 -39.38 -16.12
C PHE A 34 -29.06 -39.06 -15.62
N GLY A 35 -30.00 -40.01 -15.66
CA GLY A 35 -31.31 -39.87 -15.03
C GLY A 35 -31.26 -39.84 -13.50
N PHE A 36 -30.26 -40.47 -12.88
CA PHE A 36 -29.98 -40.36 -11.45
C PHE A 36 -29.30 -39.02 -11.12
N LEU A 37 -28.25 -38.66 -11.87
CA LEU A 37 -27.53 -37.39 -11.74
C LEU A 37 -28.46 -36.18 -11.87
N HIS A 38 -29.38 -36.18 -12.83
CA HIS A 38 -30.32 -35.07 -13.00
C HIS A 38 -31.31 -34.96 -11.81
N ARG A 39 -31.72 -36.10 -11.23
CA ARG A 39 -32.57 -36.11 -10.03
C ARG A 39 -31.80 -35.70 -8.77
N TRP A 40 -30.50 -35.98 -8.73
CA TRP A 40 -29.61 -35.59 -7.65
C TRP A 40 -29.26 -34.11 -7.72
N ALA A 41 -28.92 -33.60 -8.90
CA ALA A 41 -28.70 -32.18 -9.20
C ALA A 41 -29.93 -31.31 -8.86
N ALA A 42 -31.14 -31.84 -9.06
CA ALA A 42 -32.37 -31.14 -8.68
C ALA A 42 -32.58 -31.00 -7.16
N ARG A 43 -31.82 -31.73 -6.32
CA ARG A 43 -31.92 -31.66 -4.84
C ARG A 43 -30.89 -30.73 -4.21
N THR A 44 -29.86 -30.33 -4.94
CA THR A 44 -28.80 -29.44 -4.48
C THR A 44 -29.12 -27.99 -4.87
N LYS A 45 -28.82 -27.02 -3.99
CA LYS A 45 -28.99 -25.58 -4.28
C LYS A 45 -27.89 -25.01 -5.19
N SER A 46 -26.89 -25.81 -5.56
CA SER A 46 -25.69 -25.37 -6.26
C SER A 46 -25.87 -25.50 -7.78
N ARG A 47 -25.51 -24.45 -8.54
CA ARG A 47 -25.44 -24.50 -10.02
C ARG A 47 -24.29 -25.37 -10.55
N PHE A 48 -23.44 -25.90 -9.67
CA PHE A 48 -22.32 -26.79 -10.02
C PHE A 48 -22.78 -28.01 -10.79
N ASP A 49 -23.82 -28.68 -10.28
CA ASP A 49 -24.23 -30.00 -10.77
C ASP A 49 -24.78 -29.91 -12.20
N ASP A 50 -25.57 -28.87 -12.50
CA ASP A 50 -26.09 -28.63 -13.85
C ASP A 50 -24.99 -28.33 -14.88
N ILE A 51 -24.00 -27.51 -14.49
CA ILE A 51 -22.88 -27.14 -15.35
C ILE A 51 -22.01 -28.36 -15.62
N LEU A 52 -21.67 -29.13 -14.59
CA LEU A 52 -20.80 -30.31 -14.72
C LEU A 52 -21.49 -31.41 -15.57
N VAL A 53 -22.78 -31.67 -15.32
CA VAL A 53 -23.57 -32.65 -16.08
C VAL A 53 -23.65 -32.28 -17.56
N ALA A 54 -23.79 -31.00 -17.90
CA ALA A 54 -23.80 -30.54 -19.29
C ALA A 54 -22.47 -30.83 -20.02
N HIS A 55 -21.33 -30.61 -19.36
CA HIS A 55 -20.01 -30.81 -19.97
C HIS A 55 -19.61 -32.29 -20.06
N ILE A 56 -20.10 -33.16 -19.17
CA ILE A 56 -19.80 -34.62 -19.18
C ILE A 56 -20.72 -35.40 -20.14
N ARG A 57 -21.86 -34.82 -20.54
CA ARG A 57 -22.87 -35.49 -21.37
C ARG A 57 -22.38 -35.93 -22.75
N TRP A 58 -21.64 -35.07 -23.45
CA TRP A 58 -21.11 -35.37 -24.78
C TRP A 58 -19.91 -36.33 -24.74
N PRO A 59 -18.91 -36.13 -23.87
CA PRO A 59 -17.79 -37.05 -23.74
C PRO A 59 -18.19 -38.48 -23.36
N SER A 60 -19.18 -38.65 -22.49
CA SER A 60 -19.66 -39.98 -22.09
C SER A 60 -20.29 -40.79 -23.23
N LEU A 61 -20.87 -40.13 -24.25
CA LEU A 61 -21.37 -40.83 -25.45
C LEU A 61 -20.24 -41.46 -26.25
N LEU A 62 -19.17 -40.69 -26.45
CA LEU A 62 -18.01 -41.11 -27.21
C LEU A 62 -17.31 -42.28 -26.51
N TRP A 63 -17.21 -42.26 -25.18
CA TRP A 63 -16.68 -43.39 -24.41
C TRP A 63 -17.50 -44.69 -24.55
N CYS A 64 -18.84 -44.60 -24.56
CA CYS A 64 -19.68 -45.79 -24.76
C CYS A 64 -19.45 -46.42 -26.13
N PHE A 65 -19.32 -45.58 -27.18
CA PHE A 65 -19.04 -46.04 -28.53
C PHE A 65 -17.63 -46.64 -28.64
N LEU A 66 -16.62 -45.96 -28.09
CA LEU A 66 -15.24 -46.42 -28.15
C LEU A 66 -15.02 -47.70 -27.34
N ALA A 67 -15.66 -47.85 -26.19
CA ALA A 67 -15.59 -49.06 -25.38
C ALA A 67 -16.21 -50.28 -26.09
N GLY A 68 -17.31 -50.08 -26.82
CA GLY A 68 -17.90 -51.12 -27.68
C GLY A 68 -16.99 -51.50 -28.83
N TRP A 69 -16.36 -50.52 -29.49
CA TRP A 69 -15.34 -50.77 -30.51
C TRP A 69 -14.15 -51.55 -29.92
N TYR A 70 -13.62 -51.12 -28.77
CA TYR A 70 -12.49 -51.77 -28.10
C TYR A 70 -12.83 -53.22 -27.70
N ALA A 71 -14.04 -53.46 -27.18
CA ALA A 71 -14.49 -54.82 -26.86
C ALA A 71 -14.61 -55.70 -28.11
N ALA A 72 -15.13 -55.18 -29.23
CA ALA A 72 -15.13 -55.89 -30.51
C ALA A 72 -13.70 -56.19 -30.99
N TRP A 73 -12.78 -55.23 -30.89
CA TRP A 73 -11.37 -55.40 -31.25
C TRP A 73 -10.70 -56.53 -30.45
N TRP A 74 -10.92 -56.52 -29.13
CA TRP A 74 -10.34 -57.50 -28.21
C TRP A 74 -10.87 -58.93 -28.46
N VAL A 75 -12.17 -59.08 -28.72
CA VAL A 75 -12.80 -60.39 -29.02
C VAL A 75 -12.44 -60.90 -30.42
N ALA A 76 -12.33 -59.99 -31.40
CA ALA A 76 -11.95 -60.34 -32.76
C ALA A 76 -10.54 -60.94 -32.82
N ALA A 77 -9.62 -60.47 -31.95
CA ALA A 77 -8.21 -60.86 -31.90
C ALA A 77 -7.66 -61.15 -33.31
N PRO A 78 -7.69 -60.15 -34.21
CA PRO A 78 -7.37 -60.34 -35.62
C PRO A 78 -5.89 -60.76 -35.81
N PRO A 79 -5.59 -61.62 -36.81
CA PRO A 79 -4.22 -62.01 -37.10
C PRO A 79 -3.38 -60.78 -37.49
N VAL A 80 -2.12 -60.78 -37.07
CA VAL A 80 -1.18 -59.67 -37.22
C VAL A 80 -0.88 -59.44 -38.71
N SER A 81 -1.70 -58.64 -39.36
CA SER A 81 -1.62 -58.26 -40.78
C SER A 81 -1.42 -56.75 -40.88
N GLY A 82 -0.88 -56.25 -41.99
CA GLY A 82 -0.54 -54.82 -42.15
C GLY A 82 -1.61 -53.84 -41.65
N PRO A 83 -2.90 -53.99 -42.03
CA PRO A 83 -3.98 -53.11 -41.55
C PRO A 83 -4.28 -53.25 -40.06
N VAL A 84 -4.09 -54.44 -39.49
CA VAL A 84 -4.35 -54.75 -38.07
C VAL A 84 -3.29 -54.12 -37.17
N VAL A 85 -2.03 -54.12 -37.59
CA VAL A 85 -0.93 -53.45 -36.87
C VAL A 85 -1.13 -51.94 -36.80
N VAL A 86 -1.67 -51.34 -37.87
CA VAL A 86 -2.00 -49.90 -37.88
C VAL A 86 -3.14 -49.62 -36.90
N LEU A 87 -4.21 -50.43 -36.92
CA LEU A 87 -5.37 -50.22 -36.05
C LEU A 87 -5.06 -50.44 -34.56
N ASP A 88 -4.13 -51.35 -34.24
CA ASP A 88 -3.65 -51.58 -32.87
C ASP A 88 -2.86 -50.38 -32.29
N ARG A 89 -2.21 -49.58 -33.16
CA ARG A 89 -1.56 -48.31 -32.77
C ARG A 89 -2.51 -47.12 -32.74
N VAL A 90 -3.54 -47.11 -33.58
CA VAL A 90 -4.51 -46.00 -33.66
C VAL A 90 -5.49 -46.03 -32.49
N LEU A 91 -5.90 -47.20 -32.02
CA LEU A 91 -6.92 -47.34 -30.97
C LEU A 91 -6.50 -46.70 -29.62
N PRO A 92 -5.27 -46.91 -29.08
CA PRO A 92 -4.78 -46.20 -27.90
C PRO A 92 -4.68 -44.68 -28.09
N VAL A 93 -4.29 -44.22 -29.28
CA VAL A 93 -4.20 -42.80 -29.62
C VAL A 93 -5.57 -42.13 -29.57
N VAL A 94 -6.60 -42.78 -30.12
CA VAL A 94 -7.98 -42.29 -30.08
C VAL A 94 -8.51 -42.27 -28.64
N LEU A 95 -8.16 -43.27 -27.82
CA LEU A 95 -8.50 -43.30 -26.39
C LEU A 95 -7.87 -42.13 -25.62
N VAL A 96 -6.59 -41.83 -25.84
CA VAL A 96 -5.90 -40.72 -25.20
C VAL A 96 -6.48 -39.38 -25.67
N ALA A 97 -6.69 -39.19 -26.97
CA ALA A 97 -7.28 -37.97 -27.51
C ALA A 97 -8.69 -37.72 -26.95
N LEU A 98 -9.50 -38.78 -26.84
CA LEU A 98 -10.82 -38.70 -26.21
C LEU A 98 -10.69 -38.38 -24.72
N GLY A 99 -9.76 -39.02 -24.00
CA GLY A 99 -9.46 -38.75 -22.60
C GLY A 99 -9.07 -37.29 -22.35
N THR A 100 -8.15 -36.76 -23.15
CA THR A 100 -7.75 -35.34 -23.11
C THR A 100 -8.94 -34.42 -23.35
N TYR A 101 -9.77 -34.70 -24.37
CA TYR A 101 -10.99 -33.92 -24.62
C TYR A 101 -11.94 -33.94 -23.41
N THR A 102 -12.14 -35.11 -22.79
CA THR A 102 -13.02 -35.24 -21.61
C THR A 102 -12.48 -34.46 -20.42
N PHE A 103 -11.16 -34.50 -20.20
CA PHE A 103 -10.48 -33.79 -19.13
C PHE A 103 -10.60 -32.28 -19.29
N VAL A 104 -10.38 -31.77 -20.51
CA VAL A 104 -10.58 -30.35 -20.86
C VAL A 104 -12.03 -29.92 -20.58
N ALA A 105 -13.01 -30.68 -21.08
CA ALA A 105 -14.42 -30.35 -20.92
C ALA A 105 -14.84 -30.30 -19.43
N VAL A 106 -14.33 -31.21 -18.60
CA VAL A 106 -14.58 -31.22 -17.15
C VAL A 106 -13.94 -30.00 -16.47
N LEU A 107 -12.67 -29.70 -16.81
CA LEU A 107 -11.97 -28.54 -16.26
C LEU A 107 -12.64 -27.22 -16.64
N GLU A 108 -13.06 -27.06 -17.89
CA GLU A 108 -13.85 -25.89 -18.31
C GLU A 108 -15.15 -25.76 -17.52
N GLY A 109 -15.83 -26.87 -17.23
CA GLY A 109 -17.01 -26.91 -16.37
C GLY A 109 -16.72 -26.41 -14.95
N ILE A 110 -15.61 -26.85 -14.35
CA ILE A 110 -15.16 -26.45 -13.00
C ILE A 110 -14.78 -24.96 -12.96
N ILE A 111 -14.02 -24.50 -13.96
CA ILE A 111 -13.61 -23.09 -14.08
C ILE A 111 -14.85 -22.20 -14.27
N LYS A 112 -15.81 -22.62 -15.12
CA LYS A 112 -17.07 -21.89 -15.32
C LYS A 112 -17.90 -21.81 -14.04
N TRP A 113 -17.94 -22.88 -13.24
CA TRP A 113 -18.60 -22.86 -11.94
C TRP A 113 -17.92 -21.91 -10.96
N TYR A 114 -16.59 -21.98 -10.82
CA TYR A 114 -15.84 -21.10 -9.92
C TYR A 114 -16.08 -19.61 -10.25
N ARG A 115 -16.14 -19.27 -11.55
CA ARG A 115 -16.46 -17.91 -12.01
C ARG A 115 -17.86 -17.47 -11.60
N LEU A 116 -18.86 -18.34 -11.70
CA LEU A 116 -20.26 -17.95 -11.48
C LEU A 116 -20.66 -17.92 -10.01
N GLU A 117 -20.04 -18.75 -9.17
CA GLU A 117 -20.47 -18.93 -7.77
C GLU A 117 -19.53 -18.29 -6.74
N ILE A 118 -18.21 -18.34 -6.98
CA ILE A 118 -17.19 -17.90 -6.02
C ILE A 118 -16.68 -16.50 -6.35
N CYS A 119 -16.42 -16.22 -7.62
CA CYS A 119 -15.92 -14.91 -8.08
C CYS A 119 -16.80 -13.72 -7.64
N PRO A 120 -18.15 -13.77 -7.65
CA PRO A 120 -18.98 -12.65 -7.19
C PRO A 120 -18.89 -12.38 -5.68
N ARG A 121 -18.41 -13.36 -4.88
CA ARG A 121 -18.24 -13.22 -3.43
C ARG A 121 -16.87 -12.64 -3.05
N THR A 122 -15.99 -12.48 -4.04
CA THR A 122 -14.62 -11.99 -3.90
C THR A 122 -14.58 -10.65 -4.63
N ILE A 123 -14.26 -9.56 -3.94
CA ILE A 123 -14.51 -8.18 -4.41
C ILE A 123 -13.54 -7.75 -5.55
N GLY A 124 -12.65 -8.65 -6.01
CA GLY A 124 -11.55 -8.32 -6.91
C GLY A 124 -11.91 -8.35 -8.41
N THR A 125 -11.57 -7.28 -9.13
CA THR A 125 -11.57 -7.26 -10.61
C THR A 125 -10.55 -8.24 -11.20
N MET A 126 -9.51 -8.61 -10.43
CA MET A 126 -8.46 -9.54 -10.86
C MET A 126 -8.88 -11.01 -10.86
N ASP A 127 -9.87 -11.40 -10.04
CA ASP A 127 -10.38 -12.77 -10.06
C ASP A 127 -10.96 -13.10 -11.43
N ASN A 128 -11.59 -12.14 -12.10
CA ASN A 128 -12.06 -12.30 -13.48
C ASN A 128 -10.90 -12.46 -14.49
N ALA A 129 -9.84 -11.67 -14.36
CA ALA A 129 -8.69 -11.74 -15.26
C ALA A 129 -7.91 -13.06 -15.11
N ILE A 130 -7.67 -13.51 -13.88
CA ILE A 130 -7.06 -14.81 -13.59
C ILE A 130 -7.92 -15.94 -14.14
N MET A 131 -9.24 -15.86 -13.94
CA MET A 131 -10.19 -16.85 -14.45
C MET A 131 -10.25 -16.87 -15.98
N ASP A 132 -10.15 -15.72 -16.64
CA ASP A 132 -10.11 -15.65 -18.10
C ASP A 132 -8.78 -16.19 -18.66
N ALA A 133 -7.66 -15.97 -17.97
CA ALA A 133 -6.39 -16.60 -18.30
C ALA A 133 -6.43 -18.13 -18.10
N LEU A 134 -7.00 -18.62 -16.98
CA LEU A 134 -7.14 -20.06 -16.69
C LEU A 134 -8.01 -20.78 -17.73
N LYS A 135 -9.08 -20.14 -18.22
CA LYS A 135 -9.92 -20.71 -19.30
C LYS A 135 -9.15 -20.95 -20.59
N VAL A 136 -8.10 -20.17 -20.87
CA VAL A 136 -7.30 -20.33 -22.09
C VAL A 136 -6.12 -21.27 -21.83
N LEU A 137 -5.40 -21.06 -20.71
CA LEU A 137 -4.19 -21.82 -20.39
C LEU A 137 -4.47 -23.29 -20.10
N VAL A 138 -5.52 -23.59 -19.34
CA VAL A 138 -5.79 -24.97 -18.90
C VAL A 138 -6.12 -25.90 -20.07
N PRO A 139 -7.01 -25.54 -21.02
CA PRO A 139 -7.22 -26.34 -22.23
C PRO A 139 -5.97 -26.48 -23.09
N VAL A 140 -5.20 -25.39 -23.27
CA VAL A 140 -3.97 -25.42 -24.08
C VAL A 140 -2.94 -26.37 -23.48
N LEU A 141 -2.71 -26.31 -22.17
CA LEU A 141 -1.79 -27.21 -21.47
C LEU A 141 -2.26 -28.66 -21.51
N ALA A 142 -3.56 -28.91 -21.31
CA ALA A 142 -4.14 -30.25 -21.36
C ALA A 142 -4.02 -30.86 -22.77
N VAL A 143 -4.26 -30.08 -23.82
CA VAL A 143 -4.07 -30.51 -25.21
C VAL A 143 -2.60 -30.73 -25.53
N ALA A 144 -1.70 -29.87 -25.08
CA ALA A 144 -0.25 -30.06 -25.24
C ALA A 144 0.21 -31.36 -24.58
N LEU A 145 -0.21 -31.62 -23.33
CA LEU A 145 0.10 -32.85 -22.61
C LEU A 145 -0.48 -34.08 -23.33
N GLY A 146 -1.74 -34.00 -23.78
CA GLY A 146 -2.37 -35.07 -24.56
C GLY A 146 -1.62 -35.37 -25.85
N THR A 147 -1.13 -34.33 -26.53
CA THR A 147 -0.32 -34.45 -27.75
C THR A 147 1.01 -35.13 -27.47
N VAL A 148 1.69 -34.79 -26.36
CA VAL A 148 2.94 -35.46 -25.93
C VAL A 148 2.70 -36.95 -25.66
N ILE A 149 1.61 -37.30 -24.97
CA ILE A 149 1.25 -38.71 -24.69
C ILE A 149 0.98 -39.46 -26.01
N VAL A 150 0.26 -38.84 -26.95
CA VAL A 150 -0.02 -39.42 -28.26
C VAL A 150 1.26 -39.62 -29.07
N LEU A 151 2.17 -38.64 -29.07
CA LEU A 151 3.47 -38.75 -29.76
C LEU A 151 4.33 -39.88 -29.17
N ASN A 152 4.36 -40.03 -27.85
CA ASN A 152 5.02 -41.15 -27.18
C ASN A 152 4.43 -42.50 -27.63
N MET A 153 3.10 -42.61 -27.69
CA MET A 153 2.42 -43.83 -28.15
C MET A 153 2.70 -44.17 -29.61
N LEU A 154 2.92 -43.17 -30.45
CA LEU A 154 3.29 -43.35 -31.86
C LEU A 154 4.77 -43.75 -32.05
N GLY A 155 5.54 -43.82 -30.96
CA GLY A 155 6.96 -44.18 -30.99
C GLY A 155 7.87 -43.03 -31.42
N ALA A 156 7.40 -41.78 -31.31
CA ALA A 156 8.27 -40.62 -31.50
C ALA A 156 9.28 -40.54 -30.35
N ASP A 157 10.51 -40.15 -30.66
CA ASP A 157 11.52 -39.88 -29.65
C ASP A 157 11.16 -38.61 -28.88
N ILE A 158 10.61 -38.80 -27.68
CA ILE A 158 10.23 -37.73 -26.76
C ILE A 158 11.20 -37.60 -25.58
N ALA A 159 12.40 -38.20 -25.66
CA ALA A 159 13.39 -38.12 -24.59
C ALA A 159 13.67 -36.67 -24.18
N ALA A 160 13.86 -35.79 -25.17
CA ALA A 160 14.07 -34.36 -24.95
C ALA A 160 12.90 -33.67 -24.21
N VAL A 161 11.66 -34.08 -24.47
CA VAL A 161 10.47 -33.52 -23.81
C VAL A 161 10.38 -34.02 -22.36
N ASN A 162 10.65 -35.30 -22.13
CA ASN A 162 10.68 -35.87 -20.79
C ASN A 162 11.79 -35.26 -19.94
N ASP A 163 13.00 -35.16 -20.48
CA ASP A 163 14.15 -34.55 -19.79
C ASP A 163 13.86 -33.09 -19.43
N TRP A 164 13.29 -32.32 -20.37
CA TRP A 164 12.85 -30.95 -20.11
C TRP A 164 11.78 -30.88 -19.02
N LEU A 165 10.78 -31.78 -19.05
CA LEU A 165 9.68 -31.80 -18.08
C LEU A 165 10.16 -32.21 -16.67
N PHE A 166 11.14 -33.10 -16.56
CA PHE A 166 11.73 -33.44 -15.26
C PHE A 166 12.60 -32.31 -14.73
N GLU A 167 13.37 -31.64 -15.58
CA GLU A 167 14.27 -30.56 -15.17
C GLU A 167 13.50 -29.27 -14.80
N HIS A 168 12.53 -28.88 -15.61
CA HIS A 168 11.81 -27.61 -15.48
C HIS A 168 10.45 -27.78 -14.80
N GLY A 169 9.81 -28.95 -14.89
CA GLY A 169 8.45 -29.16 -14.37
C GLY A 169 8.35 -29.02 -12.85
N LEU A 170 9.37 -29.46 -12.10
CA LEU A 170 9.40 -29.25 -10.64
C LEU A 170 9.50 -27.75 -10.30
N ARG A 171 10.34 -27.00 -11.01
CA ARG A 171 10.50 -25.56 -10.78
C ARG A 171 9.22 -24.80 -11.14
N LEU A 172 8.62 -25.11 -12.29
CA LEU A 172 7.35 -24.54 -12.74
C LEU A 172 6.21 -24.80 -11.73
N THR A 173 6.13 -26.02 -11.20
CA THR A 173 5.11 -26.36 -10.19
C THR A 173 5.36 -25.65 -8.86
N VAL A 174 6.61 -25.57 -8.39
CA VAL A 174 6.96 -24.80 -7.19
C VAL A 174 6.64 -23.31 -7.37
N LEU A 175 6.98 -22.72 -8.52
CA LEU A 175 6.65 -21.32 -8.83
C LEU A 175 5.13 -21.10 -8.86
N ALA A 176 4.36 -22.01 -9.46
CA ALA A 176 2.90 -21.92 -9.49
C ALA A 176 2.29 -21.98 -8.09
N VAL A 177 2.76 -22.92 -7.26
CA VAL A 177 2.30 -23.08 -5.87
C VAL A 177 2.66 -21.84 -5.05
N LEU A 178 3.87 -21.32 -5.20
CA LEU A 178 4.32 -20.12 -4.49
C LEU A 178 3.50 -18.88 -4.91
N ALA A 179 3.25 -18.70 -6.20
CA ALA A 179 2.38 -17.64 -6.71
C ALA A 179 0.98 -17.74 -6.11
N LEU A 180 0.39 -18.95 -6.09
CA LEU A 180 -0.92 -19.18 -5.49
C LEU A 180 -0.94 -18.86 -3.99
N ILE A 181 0.09 -19.29 -3.25
CA ILE A 181 0.21 -18.98 -1.81
C ILE A 181 0.25 -17.48 -1.59
N LEU A 182 1.04 -16.73 -2.38
CA LEU A 182 1.15 -15.28 -2.26
C LEU A 182 -0.15 -14.56 -2.63
N LEU A 183 -0.85 -15.02 -3.67
CA LEU A 183 -2.16 -14.48 -4.04
C LEU A 183 -3.21 -14.75 -2.95
N LEU A 184 -3.25 -15.96 -2.38
CA LEU A 184 -4.14 -16.29 -1.27
C LEU A 184 -3.81 -15.45 -0.02
N PHE A 185 -2.53 -15.29 0.29
CA PHE A 185 -2.06 -14.47 1.40
C PHE A 185 -2.48 -13.00 1.25
N SER A 186 -2.45 -12.46 0.02
CA SER A 186 -2.90 -11.10 -0.27
C SER A 186 -4.39 -10.88 0.07
N VAL A 187 -5.24 -11.88 -0.19
CA VAL A 187 -6.69 -11.80 0.07
C VAL A 187 -7.00 -12.04 1.55
N LEU A 188 -6.21 -12.87 2.24
CA LEU A 188 -6.45 -13.24 3.63
C LEU A 188 -5.99 -12.17 4.62
N LEU A 189 -4.76 -11.64 4.48
CA LEU A 189 -4.17 -10.78 5.50
C LEU A 189 -4.46 -9.29 5.31
N VAL A 190 -4.47 -8.81 4.07
CA VAL A 190 -4.58 -7.38 3.76
C VAL A 190 -5.88 -6.77 4.29
N PRO A 191 -7.07 -7.41 4.14
CA PRO A 191 -8.30 -6.87 4.71
C PRO A 191 -8.27 -6.80 6.25
N GLY A 192 -7.66 -7.79 6.92
CA GLY A 192 -7.54 -7.82 8.37
C GLY A 192 -6.64 -6.72 8.92
N PHE A 193 -5.52 -6.43 8.23
CA PHE A 193 -4.58 -5.40 8.64
C PHE A 193 -5.14 -3.99 8.43
N ILE A 194 -5.80 -3.75 7.28
CA ILE A 194 -6.35 -2.43 6.94
C ILE A 194 -7.58 -2.11 7.78
N LYS A 195 -8.51 -3.06 7.97
CA LYS A 195 -9.71 -2.83 8.81
C LYS A 195 -9.33 -2.49 10.25
N THR A 196 -8.31 -3.14 10.80
CA THR A 196 -7.78 -2.84 12.14
C THR A 196 -7.13 -1.45 12.21
N SER A 197 -6.40 -1.05 11.17
CA SER A 197 -5.70 0.25 11.12
C SER A 197 -6.63 1.45 10.89
N VAL A 198 -7.73 1.26 10.14
CA VAL A 198 -8.72 2.33 9.92
C VAL A 198 -9.61 2.53 11.14
N ARG A 199 -9.90 1.46 11.90
CA ARG A 199 -10.75 1.54 13.10
C ARG A 199 -10.08 2.24 14.29
N SER A 200 -8.75 2.33 14.30
CA SER A 200 -8.01 3.06 15.35
C SER A 200 -7.93 4.57 15.12
N SER A 201 -8.40 5.07 13.97
CA SER A 201 -8.32 6.49 13.60
C SER A 201 -9.72 7.13 13.55
N ARG A 202 -9.95 8.05 14.49
CA ARG A 202 -11.11 8.97 14.68
C ARG A 202 -12.38 8.40 15.31
N ALA A 203 -12.67 8.92 16.50
CA ALA A 203 -13.92 8.75 17.26
C ALA A 203 -15.11 9.59 16.75
N GLU A 204 -14.98 10.29 15.62
CA GLU A 204 -15.96 11.32 15.18
C GLU A 204 -16.53 11.11 13.76
N GLN A 205 -16.16 10.03 13.05
CA GLN A 205 -16.72 9.75 11.71
C GLN A 205 -17.81 8.66 11.77
N THR A 206 -18.86 8.80 10.96
CA THR A 206 -19.91 7.78 10.82
C THR A 206 -19.29 6.46 10.36
N GLU A 207 -19.66 5.35 11.01
CA GLU A 207 -19.09 4.02 10.79
C GLU A 207 -19.15 3.60 9.31
N GLU A 208 -20.18 4.06 8.57
CA GLU A 208 -20.35 3.82 7.13
C GLU A 208 -19.27 4.46 6.24
N GLU A 209 -18.80 5.67 6.55
CA GLU A 209 -17.77 6.34 5.73
C GLU A 209 -16.40 5.68 5.90
N LEU A 210 -16.10 5.24 7.13
CA LEU A 210 -14.86 4.52 7.45
C LEU A 210 -14.82 3.16 6.75
N VAL A 211 -15.95 2.45 6.71
CA VAL A 211 -16.05 1.15 6.00
C VAL A 211 -15.82 1.32 4.51
N LYS A 212 -16.46 2.30 3.85
CA LYS A 212 -16.28 2.55 2.41
C LYS A 212 -14.84 2.95 2.07
N ARG A 213 -14.19 3.77 2.91
CA ARG A 213 -12.76 4.12 2.73
C ARG A 213 -11.85 2.92 2.93
N ALA A 214 -12.10 2.08 3.93
CA ALA A 214 -11.31 0.86 4.14
C ALA A 214 -11.45 -0.10 2.96
N GLU A 215 -12.66 -0.29 2.43
CA GLU A 215 -12.92 -1.18 1.30
C GLU A 215 -12.22 -0.72 0.03
N THR A 216 -12.26 0.58 -0.28
CA THR A 216 -11.55 1.13 -1.45
C THR A 216 -10.03 1.00 -1.30
N LEU A 217 -9.47 1.28 -0.12
CA LEU A 217 -8.04 1.10 0.15
C LEU A 217 -7.61 -0.38 0.06
N VAL A 218 -8.39 -1.29 0.64
CA VAL A 218 -8.16 -2.74 0.52
C VAL A 218 -8.17 -3.15 -0.94
N SER A 219 -9.17 -2.71 -1.71
CA SER A 219 -9.28 -3.04 -3.13
C SER A 219 -8.05 -2.60 -3.93
N VAL A 220 -7.60 -1.35 -3.74
CA VAL A 220 -6.43 -0.81 -4.46
C VAL A 220 -5.14 -1.54 -4.07
N ILE A 221 -4.93 -1.78 -2.77
CA ILE A 221 -3.70 -2.44 -2.27
C ILE A 221 -3.66 -3.91 -2.70
N VAL A 222 -4.76 -4.65 -2.55
CA VAL A 222 -4.81 -6.06 -2.97
C VAL A 222 -4.61 -6.17 -4.48
N THR A 223 -5.30 -5.34 -5.27
CA THR A 223 -5.19 -5.36 -6.74
C THR A 223 -3.76 -5.04 -7.19
N SER A 224 -3.13 -4.00 -6.62
CA SER A 224 -1.75 -3.65 -6.97
C SER A 224 -0.73 -4.73 -6.57
N LEU A 225 -0.91 -5.36 -5.41
CA LEU A 225 -0.07 -6.47 -4.96
C LEU A 225 -0.23 -7.70 -5.86
N GLN A 226 -1.47 -8.08 -6.17
CA GLN A 226 -1.78 -9.21 -7.06
C GLN A 226 -1.20 -9.00 -8.46
N LEU A 227 -1.35 -7.79 -9.03
CA LEU A 227 -0.75 -7.43 -10.32
C LEU A 227 0.77 -7.57 -10.29
N THR A 228 1.41 -7.11 -9.21
CA THR A 228 2.87 -7.22 -9.03
C THR A 228 3.32 -8.67 -8.94
N VAL A 229 2.64 -9.49 -8.13
CA VAL A 229 2.92 -10.93 -8.00
C VAL A 229 2.75 -11.62 -9.35
N ILE A 230 1.63 -11.40 -10.05
CA ILE A 230 1.39 -12.01 -11.36
C ILE A 230 2.48 -11.61 -12.36
N ALA A 231 2.87 -10.33 -12.41
CA ALA A 231 3.91 -9.86 -13.31
C ALA A 231 5.27 -10.52 -13.03
N VAL A 232 5.70 -10.57 -11.75
CA VAL A 232 6.97 -11.19 -11.34
C VAL A 232 6.98 -12.67 -11.68
N PHE A 233 5.93 -13.41 -11.29
CA PHE A 233 5.86 -14.84 -11.57
C PHE A 233 5.73 -15.10 -13.07
N ALA A 234 5.02 -14.28 -13.84
CA ALA A 234 4.99 -14.39 -15.29
C ALA A 234 6.40 -14.32 -15.89
N PHE A 235 7.25 -13.38 -15.46
CA PHE A 235 8.64 -13.32 -15.93
C PHE A 235 9.45 -14.55 -15.52
N MET A 236 9.27 -15.05 -14.29
CA MET A 236 9.92 -16.29 -13.85
C MET A 236 9.48 -17.49 -14.70
N PHE A 237 8.19 -17.59 -15.03
CA PHE A 237 7.65 -18.61 -15.94
C PHE A 237 8.25 -18.50 -17.34
N LEU A 238 8.33 -17.29 -17.91
CA LEU A 238 8.92 -17.05 -19.22
C LEU A 238 10.41 -17.42 -19.27
N SER A 239 11.15 -17.15 -18.19
CA SER A 239 12.56 -17.52 -18.08
C SER A 239 12.78 -19.03 -18.10
N GLU A 240 11.91 -19.79 -17.42
CA GLU A 240 12.05 -21.24 -17.30
C GLU A 240 11.70 -21.97 -18.59
N ILE A 241 10.84 -21.39 -19.45
CA ILE A 241 10.57 -21.92 -20.80
C ILE A 241 11.63 -21.51 -21.84
N GLY A 242 12.73 -20.89 -21.40
CA GLY A 242 13.88 -20.54 -22.25
C GLY A 242 13.69 -19.29 -23.10
N LEU A 243 12.68 -18.46 -22.81
CA LEU A 243 12.53 -17.15 -23.47
C LEU A 243 13.48 -16.13 -22.85
N ASP A 244 14.18 -15.37 -23.68
CA ASP A 244 14.98 -14.25 -23.21
C ASP A 244 14.07 -13.13 -22.70
N ILE A 245 14.02 -12.97 -21.39
CA ILE A 245 13.25 -11.93 -20.71
C ILE A 245 13.99 -10.58 -20.67
N ALA A 246 15.26 -10.50 -21.07
CA ALA A 246 16.06 -9.28 -20.93
C ALA A 246 15.46 -8.06 -21.64
N PRO A 247 14.93 -8.14 -22.88
CA PRO A 247 14.30 -6.99 -23.53
C PRO A 247 13.05 -6.51 -22.80
N ILE A 248 12.24 -7.43 -22.29
CA ILE A 248 11.00 -7.13 -21.57
C ILE A 248 11.34 -6.51 -20.21
N LEU A 249 12.30 -7.09 -19.51
CA LEU A 249 12.79 -6.60 -18.22
C LEU A 249 13.41 -5.21 -18.34
N ALA A 250 14.13 -4.94 -19.44
CA ALA A 250 14.65 -3.61 -19.73
C ALA A 250 13.52 -2.58 -19.91
N GLY A 251 12.48 -2.92 -20.68
CA GLY A 251 11.30 -2.05 -20.86
C GLY A 251 10.54 -1.78 -19.55
N VAL A 252 10.28 -2.83 -18.77
CA VAL A 252 9.66 -2.71 -17.44
C VAL A 252 10.55 -1.92 -16.49
N GLY A 253 11.87 -2.05 -16.58
CA GLY A 253 12.82 -1.28 -15.80
C GLY A 253 12.67 0.23 -16.01
N VAL A 254 12.51 0.68 -17.25
CA VAL A 254 12.28 2.10 -17.57
C VAL A 254 10.96 2.60 -16.94
N VAL A 255 9.89 1.82 -17.05
CA VAL A 255 8.60 2.14 -16.40
C VAL A 255 8.76 2.18 -14.88
N GLY A 256 9.50 1.24 -14.30
CA GLY A 256 9.81 1.19 -12.88
C GLY A 256 10.56 2.42 -12.39
N ILE A 257 11.53 2.92 -13.17
CA ILE A 257 12.25 4.17 -12.87
C ILE A 257 11.29 5.37 -12.87
N ALA A 258 10.39 5.47 -13.86
CA ALA A 258 9.40 6.54 -13.92
C ALA A 258 8.46 6.53 -12.71
N ILE A 259 7.96 5.35 -12.32
CA ILE A 259 7.14 5.18 -11.11
C ILE A 259 7.94 5.54 -9.85
N GLY A 260 9.20 5.11 -9.78
CA GLY A 260 10.11 5.42 -8.67
C GLY A 260 10.32 6.92 -8.47
N PHE A 261 10.55 7.67 -9.55
CA PHE A 261 10.65 9.13 -9.48
C PHE A 261 9.32 9.78 -9.06
N GLY A 262 8.19 9.28 -9.54
CA GLY A 262 6.87 9.78 -9.13
C GLY A 262 6.54 9.52 -7.64
N ALA A 263 7.03 8.40 -7.09
CA ALA A 263 6.80 8.00 -5.70
C ALA A 263 7.88 8.48 -4.72
N GLN A 264 8.97 9.10 -5.19
CA GLN A 264 10.12 9.48 -4.37
C GLN A 264 9.73 10.40 -3.19
N SER A 265 8.82 11.35 -3.42
CA SER A 265 8.35 12.28 -2.38
C SER A 265 7.60 11.55 -1.26
N LEU A 266 6.78 10.55 -1.59
CA LEU A 266 6.08 9.73 -0.60
C LEU A 266 7.09 8.99 0.28
N VAL A 267 8.09 8.33 -0.32
CA VAL A 267 9.13 7.63 0.44
C VAL A 267 9.88 8.60 1.37
N LYS A 268 10.21 9.79 0.87
CA LYS A 268 10.83 10.86 1.67
C LYS A 268 9.94 11.27 2.86
N ASP A 269 8.63 11.41 2.65
CA ASP A 269 7.68 11.74 3.71
C ASP A 269 7.70 10.68 4.82
N PHE A 270 7.58 9.40 4.45
CA PHE A 270 7.55 8.30 5.42
C PHE A 270 8.85 8.19 6.23
N ILE A 271 10.01 8.32 5.58
CA ILE A 271 11.30 8.28 6.26
C ILE A 271 11.43 9.47 7.21
N SER A 272 11.08 10.68 6.76
CA SER A 272 11.17 11.90 7.58
C SER A 272 10.23 11.82 8.79
N GLY A 273 8.99 11.35 8.60
CA GLY A 273 8.05 11.16 9.69
C GLY A 273 8.47 10.07 10.67
N PHE A 274 9.10 9.00 10.20
CA PHE A 274 9.67 7.98 11.08
C PHE A 274 10.70 8.60 12.04
N PHE A 275 11.64 9.42 11.54
CA PHE A 275 12.62 10.10 12.40
C PHE A 275 11.99 11.14 13.33
N ILE A 276 11.00 11.91 12.86
CA ILE A 276 10.26 12.87 13.72
C ILE A 276 9.67 12.16 14.94
N VAL A 277 9.04 11.01 14.74
CA VAL A 277 8.41 10.22 15.82
C VAL A 277 9.45 9.51 16.68
N MET A 278 10.42 8.82 16.06
CA MET A 278 11.45 8.05 16.76
C MET A 278 12.32 8.94 17.66
N GLU A 279 12.73 10.11 17.16
CA GLU A 279 13.54 11.07 17.92
C GLU A 279 12.69 11.97 18.83
N ASN A 280 11.37 11.84 18.76
CA ASN A 280 10.42 12.67 19.51
C ASN A 280 10.73 14.18 19.32
N GLN A 281 10.93 14.63 18.08
CA GLN A 281 11.26 16.04 17.80
C GLN A 281 10.14 16.96 18.30
N TYR A 282 8.90 16.55 18.07
CA TYR A 282 7.68 17.14 18.63
C TYR A 282 6.57 16.10 18.63
N ARG A 283 5.52 16.37 19.41
CA ARG A 283 4.36 15.47 19.56
C ARG A 283 3.06 16.24 19.52
N LYS A 284 1.96 15.52 19.40
CA LYS A 284 0.60 16.07 19.56
C LYS A 284 0.50 16.87 20.86
N GLY A 285 -0.01 18.10 20.75
CA GLY A 285 -0.13 19.05 21.86
C GLY A 285 1.06 19.99 22.05
N ASP A 286 2.18 19.79 21.34
CA ASP A 286 3.27 20.77 21.34
C ASP A 286 2.94 21.95 20.39
N VAL A 287 3.52 23.13 20.66
CA VAL A 287 3.47 24.27 19.72
C VAL A 287 4.78 24.34 18.98
N VAL A 288 4.71 24.29 17.64
CA VAL A 288 5.90 24.20 16.78
C VAL A 288 5.83 25.20 15.64
N LYS A 289 7.00 25.51 15.07
CA LYS A 289 7.14 26.13 13.75
C LYS A 289 7.83 25.14 12.81
N VAL A 290 7.13 24.72 11.76
CA VAL A 290 7.62 23.83 10.71
C VAL A 290 7.15 24.36 9.37
N ALA A 291 7.98 24.25 8.33
CA ALA A 291 7.68 24.78 6.98
C ALA A 291 7.16 26.24 7.01
N ASP A 292 7.80 27.08 7.84
CA ASP A 292 7.42 28.48 8.09
C ASP A 292 6.05 28.76 8.70
N ILE A 293 5.30 27.71 9.05
CA ILE A 293 3.99 27.79 9.70
C ILE A 293 4.16 27.51 11.20
N SER A 294 3.63 28.40 12.04
CA SER A 294 3.60 28.23 13.51
C SER A 294 2.22 27.83 13.98
N GLY A 295 2.11 26.78 14.80
CA GLY A 295 0.82 26.33 15.31
C GLY A 295 0.92 25.21 16.35
N LEU A 296 -0.22 24.89 16.96
CA LEU A 296 -0.38 23.74 17.85
C LEU A 296 -0.48 22.45 17.03
N VAL A 297 0.31 21.44 17.37
CA VAL A 297 0.28 20.13 16.72
C VAL A 297 -0.97 19.37 17.12
N GLU A 298 -1.91 19.19 16.18
CA GLU A 298 -3.12 18.41 16.41
C GLU A 298 -2.91 16.90 16.21
N ASP A 299 -2.06 16.54 15.26
CA ASP A 299 -1.79 15.15 14.90
C ASP A 299 -0.45 15.00 14.19
N VAL A 300 0.22 13.88 14.42
CA VAL A 300 1.48 13.52 13.76
C VAL A 300 1.37 12.08 13.29
N ASN A 301 1.48 11.88 11.99
CA ASN A 301 1.53 10.58 11.34
C ASN A 301 2.85 10.41 10.60
N LEU A 302 3.19 9.19 10.16
CA LEU A 302 4.44 8.95 9.42
C LEU A 302 4.54 9.75 8.12
N ARG A 303 3.42 10.08 7.47
CA ARG A 303 3.44 10.84 6.21
C ARG A 303 3.35 12.36 6.40
N ARG A 304 2.63 12.84 7.43
CA ARG A 304 2.28 14.25 7.56
C ARG A 304 2.15 14.69 9.01
N THR A 305 2.34 15.99 9.23
CA THR A 305 2.08 16.69 10.49
C THR A 305 0.91 17.67 10.28
N MET A 306 -0.06 17.68 11.19
CA MET A 306 -1.19 18.62 11.17
C MET A 306 -1.05 19.64 12.29
N LEU A 307 -1.14 20.92 11.95
CA LEU A 307 -0.99 22.04 12.87
C LEU A 307 -2.23 22.92 12.79
N ARG A 308 -2.64 23.52 13.90
CA ARG A 308 -3.61 24.61 13.92
C ARG A 308 -2.95 25.90 14.36
N ASP A 309 -3.05 26.94 13.54
CA ASP A 309 -2.56 28.27 13.89
C ASP A 309 -3.51 29.01 14.85
N LEU A 310 -3.13 30.24 15.23
CA LEU A 310 -3.95 31.08 16.11
C LEU A 310 -5.21 31.64 15.43
N ASP A 311 -5.23 31.67 14.10
CA ASP A 311 -6.39 32.06 13.29
C ASP A 311 -7.40 30.89 13.16
N GLY A 312 -7.04 29.70 13.67
CA GLY A 312 -7.87 28.51 13.67
C GLY A 312 -7.76 27.66 12.39
N ILE A 313 -6.87 28.00 11.47
CA ILE A 313 -6.66 27.31 10.20
C ILE A 313 -5.84 26.03 10.43
N VAL A 314 -6.28 24.92 9.82
CA VAL A 314 -5.56 23.64 9.88
C VAL A 314 -4.62 23.52 8.70
N HIS A 315 -3.32 23.46 8.99
CA HIS A 315 -2.26 23.25 8.03
C HIS A 315 -1.85 21.78 8.02
N VAL A 316 -1.76 21.19 6.83
CA VAL A 316 -1.35 19.80 6.64
C VAL A 316 -0.02 19.80 5.90
N VAL A 317 1.06 19.53 6.62
CA VAL A 317 2.42 19.61 6.09
C VAL A 317 2.96 18.19 5.83
N PRO A 318 3.38 17.85 4.60
CA PRO A 318 4.11 16.61 4.33
C PRO A 318 5.41 16.57 5.10
N ASN A 319 5.71 15.45 5.76
CA ASN A 319 6.89 15.38 6.61
C ASN A 319 8.21 15.53 5.82
N GLY A 320 8.23 15.17 4.54
CA GLY A 320 9.40 15.31 3.67
C GLY A 320 9.72 16.76 3.30
N GLU A 321 8.82 17.71 3.56
CA GLU A 321 9.07 19.15 3.37
C GLU A 321 9.66 19.82 4.62
N ILE A 322 9.61 19.15 5.78
CA ILE A 322 10.08 19.67 7.05
C ILE A 322 11.61 19.55 7.12
N ARG A 323 12.29 20.62 6.71
CA ARG A 323 13.76 20.71 6.79
C ARG A 323 14.26 21.09 8.18
N VAL A 324 13.50 21.92 8.90
CA VAL A 324 13.81 22.39 10.26
C VAL A 324 12.52 22.35 11.08
N SER A 325 12.61 21.78 12.27
CA SER A 325 11.53 21.75 13.25
C SER A 325 11.92 22.58 14.48
N SER A 326 11.13 23.62 14.78
CA SER A 326 11.32 24.45 15.99
C SER A 326 10.18 24.17 16.96
N ASN A 327 10.49 23.63 18.14
CA ASN A 327 9.48 23.31 19.16
C ASN A 327 9.56 24.33 20.30
N PHE A 328 8.48 25.09 20.52
CA PHE A 328 8.41 26.14 21.53
C PHE A 328 8.07 25.62 22.94
N THR A 329 7.64 24.36 23.05
CA THR A 329 7.13 23.76 24.29
C THR A 329 7.91 22.51 24.73
N LYS A 330 9.10 22.27 24.15
CA LYS A 330 9.92 21.12 24.51
C LYS A 330 10.62 21.34 25.86
N GLN A 331 10.29 20.52 26.86
CA GLN A 331 10.86 20.49 28.24
C GLN A 331 10.58 21.74 29.09
N TRP A 332 10.78 22.93 28.56
CA TRP A 332 10.50 24.22 29.18
C TRP A 332 10.26 25.26 28.09
N SER A 333 9.66 26.37 28.48
CA SER A 333 9.43 27.50 27.59
C SER A 333 9.96 28.78 28.21
N ARG A 334 10.12 29.83 27.40
CA ARG A 334 10.73 31.07 27.84
C ARG A 334 9.78 32.24 27.62
N VAL A 335 9.55 33.01 28.68
CA VAL A 335 9.08 34.39 28.54
C VAL A 335 10.22 35.19 27.93
N ASN A 336 9.98 35.79 26.78
CA ASN A 336 10.96 36.59 26.07
C ASN A 336 10.26 37.76 25.39
N PHE A 337 10.39 38.96 25.96
CA PHE A 337 9.89 40.19 25.35
C PHE A 337 10.75 41.38 25.77
N ASN A 338 10.60 42.49 25.04
CA ASN A 338 11.23 43.77 25.33
C ASN A 338 10.16 44.72 25.87
N ILE A 339 10.50 45.49 26.90
CA ILE A 339 9.67 46.60 27.41
C ILE A 339 10.44 47.90 27.24
N SER A 340 9.78 48.94 26.72
CA SER A 340 10.41 50.24 26.47
C SER A 340 10.16 51.21 27.61
N VAL A 341 11.18 51.96 28.00
CA VAL A 341 11.12 53.06 28.99
C VAL A 341 11.65 54.36 28.38
N SER A 342 11.20 55.52 28.89
CA SER A 342 11.65 56.84 28.42
C SER A 342 13.15 57.06 28.67
N TYR A 343 13.84 57.83 27.82
CA TYR A 343 15.26 58.16 27.98
C TYR A 343 15.60 58.89 29.28
N GLY A 344 14.62 59.62 29.85
CA GLY A 344 14.78 60.28 31.15
C GLY A 344 14.56 59.36 32.36
N THR A 345 14.22 58.09 32.13
CA THR A 345 13.97 57.13 33.21
C THR A 345 15.28 56.59 33.76
N ASP A 346 15.38 56.49 35.09
CA ASP A 346 16.43 55.74 35.75
C ASP A 346 16.29 54.23 35.42
N LEU A 347 17.23 53.72 34.63
CA LEU A 347 17.24 52.34 34.17
C LEU A 347 17.45 51.34 35.32
N GLU A 348 18.24 51.68 36.34
CA GLU A 348 18.44 50.80 37.49
C GLU A 348 17.14 50.66 38.28
N LYS A 349 16.42 51.77 38.48
CA LYS A 349 15.08 51.76 39.06
C LYS A 349 14.13 50.91 38.23
N ALA A 350 14.05 51.14 36.92
CA ALA A 350 13.15 50.36 36.05
C ALA A 350 13.45 48.85 36.08
N MET A 351 14.72 48.46 36.04
CA MET A 351 15.14 47.06 36.16
C MET A 351 14.81 46.48 37.54
N ALA A 352 14.96 47.25 38.61
CA ALA A 352 14.57 46.84 39.96
C ALA A 352 13.06 46.58 40.06
N VAL A 353 12.22 47.44 39.46
CA VAL A 353 10.76 47.24 39.41
C VAL A 353 10.41 45.97 38.64
N ILE A 354 11.03 45.75 37.46
CA ILE A 354 10.80 44.53 36.69
C ILE A 354 11.15 43.28 37.51
N ASN A 355 12.29 43.29 38.19
CA ASN A 355 12.74 42.17 39.01
C ASN A 355 11.82 41.93 40.21
N ARG A 356 11.33 43.01 40.84
CA ARG A 356 10.35 42.94 41.94
C ARG A 356 9.05 42.30 41.48
N VAL A 357 8.45 42.81 40.41
CA VAL A 357 7.18 42.29 39.87
C VAL A 357 7.31 40.83 39.42
N GLY A 358 8.44 40.48 38.79
CA GLY A 358 8.71 39.10 38.40
C GLY A 358 8.87 38.14 39.58
N LYS A 359 9.43 38.62 40.70
CA LYS A 359 9.54 37.86 41.95
C LYS A 359 8.18 37.71 42.64
N GLU A 360 7.40 38.79 42.74
CA GLU A 360 6.03 38.77 43.28
C GLU A 360 5.15 37.77 42.50
N LEU A 361 5.27 37.75 41.16
CA LEU A 361 4.55 36.79 40.32
C LEU A 361 4.97 35.34 40.59
N ALA A 362 6.25 35.10 40.90
CA ALA A 362 6.76 33.76 41.20
C ALA A 362 6.39 33.27 42.61
N GLU A 363 6.13 34.18 43.56
CA GLU A 363 5.72 33.86 44.92
C GLU A 363 4.21 33.60 45.04
N GLU A 364 3.41 34.09 44.10
CA GLU A 364 1.97 33.93 44.12
C GLU A 364 1.55 32.47 43.81
N PRO A 365 0.75 31.82 44.68
CA PRO A 365 0.38 30.41 44.50
C PRO A 365 -0.27 30.08 43.16
N ALA A 366 -0.99 31.02 42.56
CA ALA A 366 -1.65 30.85 41.26
C ALA A 366 -0.64 30.68 40.09
N TRP A 367 0.55 31.27 40.19
CA TRP A 367 1.54 31.36 39.11
C TRP A 367 2.85 30.65 39.40
N ALA A 368 3.17 30.44 40.68
CA ALA A 368 4.39 29.77 41.15
C ALA A 368 4.62 28.42 40.44
N ASP A 369 3.56 27.61 40.27
CA ASP A 369 3.67 26.32 39.60
C ASP A 369 3.98 26.44 38.09
N SER A 370 3.64 27.56 37.46
CA SER A 370 3.89 27.78 36.03
C SER A 370 5.32 28.26 35.74
N LEU A 371 6.05 28.73 36.74
CA LEU A 371 7.38 29.33 36.62
C LEU A 371 8.48 28.37 37.10
N LYS A 372 9.55 28.24 36.31
CA LYS A 372 10.80 27.57 36.72
C LYS A 372 11.81 28.56 37.26
N THR A 373 11.86 29.76 36.66
CA THR A 373 12.73 30.85 37.08
C THR A 373 11.95 32.15 36.98
N PRO A 374 11.96 33.01 38.01
CA PRO A 374 11.23 34.27 37.99
C PRO A 374 11.67 35.13 36.79
N PRO A 375 10.72 35.74 36.06
CA PRO A 375 11.06 36.70 35.01
C PRO A 375 11.86 37.86 35.59
N ARG A 376 12.93 38.24 34.90
CA ARG A 376 13.82 39.33 35.34
C ARG A 376 14.33 40.13 34.15
N ALA A 377 14.71 41.37 34.43
CA ALA A 377 15.43 42.19 33.47
C ALA A 377 16.82 41.57 33.25
N LEU A 378 17.13 41.18 32.01
CA LEU A 378 18.43 40.63 31.64
C LEU A 378 19.45 41.75 31.41
N ARG A 379 19.09 42.71 30.55
CA ARG A 379 19.95 43.80 30.09
C ARG A 379 19.13 44.88 29.40
N VAL A 380 19.76 46.03 29.17
CA VAL A 380 19.33 46.96 28.12
C VAL A 380 19.63 46.30 26.77
N ASP A 381 18.60 46.10 25.95
CA ASP A 381 18.71 45.37 24.67
C ASP A 381 19.02 46.33 23.51
N LYS A 382 18.36 47.50 23.49
CA LYS A 382 18.47 48.47 22.41
C LYS A 382 18.17 49.88 22.91
N LEU A 383 18.94 50.87 22.44
CA LEU A 383 18.60 52.29 22.52
C LEU A 383 17.79 52.64 21.26
N GLY A 384 16.46 52.76 21.39
CA GLY A 384 15.54 53.02 20.27
C GLY A 384 15.30 54.50 20.01
N ASP A 385 14.49 54.83 19.00
CA ASP A 385 14.33 56.21 18.52
C ASP A 385 13.65 57.14 19.54
N SER A 386 12.75 56.60 20.37
CA SER A 386 12.02 57.38 21.38
C SER A 386 12.11 56.78 22.79
N GLY A 387 12.83 55.69 22.98
CA GLY A 387 13.01 55.08 24.30
C GLY A 387 14.04 53.96 24.33
N ILE A 388 14.27 53.44 25.53
CA ILE A 388 15.26 52.41 25.83
C ILE A 388 14.53 51.09 26.04
N GLU A 389 14.88 50.06 25.27
CA GLU A 389 14.31 48.73 25.38
C GLU A 389 15.08 47.88 26.41
N ILE A 390 14.36 47.38 27.41
CA ILE A 390 14.87 46.46 28.42
C ILE A 390 14.43 45.04 28.08
N LYS A 391 15.38 44.11 28.00
CA LYS A 391 15.12 42.68 27.75
C LYS A 391 14.62 42.01 29.02
N VAL A 392 13.45 41.38 28.96
CA VAL A 392 12.90 40.59 30.06
C VAL A 392 12.88 39.12 29.69
N LEU A 393 13.50 38.29 30.53
CA LEU A 393 13.54 36.83 30.35
C LEU A 393 13.06 36.11 31.62
N GLY A 394 12.34 35.00 31.43
CA GLY A 394 11.96 34.07 32.50
C GLY A 394 11.70 32.68 31.94
N GLU A 395 11.85 31.64 32.77
CA GLU A 395 11.62 30.26 32.33
C GLU A 395 10.31 29.74 32.92
N THR A 396 9.51 29.08 32.09
CA THR A 396 8.17 28.58 32.45
C THR A 396 8.08 27.09 32.18
N LYS A 397 7.06 26.46 32.76
CA LYS A 397 6.57 25.18 32.26
C LYS A 397 6.10 25.32 30.80
N PRO A 398 6.17 24.25 30.00
CA PRO A 398 5.63 24.23 28.65
C PRO A 398 4.22 24.80 28.56
N MET A 399 3.93 25.52 27.48
CA MET A 399 2.62 26.13 27.16
C MET A 399 2.22 27.33 28.05
N ARG A 400 2.91 27.57 29.18
CA ARG A 400 2.60 28.68 30.10
C ARG A 400 3.23 30.02 29.73
N GLN A 401 4.17 30.03 28.77
CA GLN A 401 4.95 31.23 28.44
C GLN A 401 4.08 32.41 27.99
N TRP A 402 2.97 32.17 27.29
CA TRP A 402 2.09 33.23 26.81
C TRP A 402 1.16 33.76 27.91
N ASP A 403 0.61 32.86 28.74
CA ASP A 403 -0.21 33.22 29.91
C ASP A 403 0.60 34.13 30.86
N VAL A 404 1.80 33.67 31.23
CA VAL A 404 2.73 34.40 32.11
C VAL A 404 3.15 35.72 31.48
N MET A 405 3.42 35.75 30.18
CA MET A 405 3.82 36.98 29.48
C MET A 405 2.69 38.01 29.44
N GLY A 406 1.44 37.57 29.25
CA GLY A 406 0.26 38.44 29.30
C GLY A 406 0.08 39.07 30.67
N GLU A 407 0.10 38.25 31.73
CA GLU A 407 -0.05 38.72 33.10
C GLU A 407 1.11 39.64 33.52
N LEU A 408 2.34 39.27 33.19
CA LEU A 408 3.51 40.08 33.53
C LEU A 408 3.45 41.45 32.85
N ARG A 409 3.03 41.55 31.58
CA ARG A 409 2.84 42.85 30.91
C ARG A 409 1.82 43.72 31.62
N LEU A 410 0.69 43.14 32.06
CA LEU A 410 -0.35 43.86 32.79
C LEU A 410 0.18 44.39 34.12
N ARG A 411 0.92 43.57 34.89
CA ARG A 411 1.48 43.97 36.17
C ARG A 411 2.58 45.00 36.04
N LEU A 412 3.46 44.84 35.06
CA LEU A 412 4.52 45.82 34.78
C LEU A 412 3.92 47.18 34.43
N LYS A 413 2.85 47.24 33.64
CA LYS A 413 2.17 48.51 33.35
C LYS A 413 1.68 49.20 34.62
N LYS A 414 1.00 48.47 35.52
CA LYS A 414 0.51 49.01 36.80
C LYS A 414 1.64 49.48 37.69
N ALA A 415 2.72 48.71 37.80
CA ALA A 415 3.87 49.05 38.62
C ALA A 415 4.63 50.27 38.09
N PHE A 416 4.78 50.38 36.76
CA PHE A 416 5.42 51.53 36.12
C PHE A 416 4.61 52.81 36.36
N ASP A 417 3.28 52.74 36.27
CA ASP A 417 2.40 53.88 36.56
C ASP A 417 2.50 54.35 38.02
N GLN A 418 2.58 53.42 38.97
CA GLN A 418 2.71 53.72 40.40
C GLN A 418 4.07 54.34 40.74
N GLU A 419 5.14 53.93 40.05
CA GLU A 419 6.50 54.38 40.32
C GLU A 419 6.96 55.56 39.45
N GLY A 420 6.06 56.09 38.61
CA GLY A 420 6.34 57.21 37.71
C GLY A 420 7.33 56.86 36.59
N ILE A 421 7.40 55.58 36.20
CA ILE A 421 8.21 55.13 35.07
C ILE A 421 7.40 55.34 33.79
N GLU A 422 7.83 56.30 32.97
CA GLU A 422 7.12 56.65 31.75
C GLU A 422 7.44 55.66 30.62
N ILE A 423 6.38 55.11 30.03
CA ILE A 423 6.48 54.36 28.76
C ILE A 423 6.60 55.40 27.64
N PRO A 424 7.63 55.29 26.78
CA PRO A 424 7.97 56.34 25.84
C PRO A 424 6.88 56.51 24.78
N TRP A 425 6.43 57.75 24.61
CA TRP A 425 5.67 58.16 23.44
C TRP A 425 6.65 58.46 22.30
N PRO A 426 6.26 58.21 21.03
CA PRO A 426 7.00 58.70 19.89
C PRO A 426 7.17 60.22 19.98
N HIS A 427 8.40 60.70 20.03
CA HIS A 427 8.69 62.13 20.08
C HIS A 427 9.74 62.50 19.03
N THR A 428 9.54 63.64 18.37
CA THR A 428 10.43 64.16 17.33
C THR A 428 10.86 65.56 17.70
N LYS A 429 12.17 65.78 17.77
CA LYS A 429 12.73 67.12 17.96
C LYS A 429 12.80 67.84 16.61
N VAL A 430 11.90 68.80 16.39
CA VAL A 430 11.88 69.64 15.19
C VAL A 430 12.74 70.88 15.43
N TYR A 431 13.74 71.09 14.59
CA TYR A 431 14.56 72.30 14.59
C TYR A 431 13.97 73.31 13.62
N PHE A 432 13.50 74.45 14.13
CA PHE A 432 13.02 75.57 13.33
C PHE A 432 14.15 76.59 13.15
N GLY A 433 14.78 76.61 11.97
CA GLY A 433 15.55 77.76 11.46
C GLY A 433 16.93 78.06 12.06
N ASP A 434 17.20 77.71 13.32
CA ASP A 434 18.51 77.94 13.95
C ASP A 434 19.33 76.65 14.05
N PRO A 435 20.63 76.66 13.63
CA PRO A 435 21.49 75.49 13.77
C PRO A 435 21.57 75.07 15.25
N PRO A 436 21.63 73.75 15.55
CA PRO A 436 21.77 73.28 16.91
C PRO A 436 22.97 73.98 17.59
N PRO A 437 22.86 74.37 18.87
CA PRO A 437 23.99 74.98 19.58
C PRO A 437 25.20 74.06 19.42
N ARG A 438 26.34 74.61 18.97
CA ARG A 438 27.58 73.84 18.82
C ARG A 438 27.93 73.24 20.18
N LEU A 439 27.77 71.91 20.30
CA LEU A 439 28.08 71.16 21.52
C LEU A 439 29.59 71.04 21.78
N TRP A 440 30.42 71.49 20.83
CA TRP A 440 31.87 71.56 20.96
C TRP A 440 32.31 73.03 20.98
N PRO A 441 33.05 73.50 22.01
CA PRO A 441 33.74 74.78 21.94
C PRO A 441 34.64 74.75 20.71
N ALA A 442 34.53 75.75 19.83
CA ALA A 442 35.46 75.87 18.71
C ALA A 442 36.88 75.72 19.27
N GLU A 443 37.62 74.74 18.73
CA GLU A 443 39.02 74.54 19.05
C GLU A 443 39.70 75.91 19.00
N SER A 444 40.30 76.30 20.13
CA SER A 444 40.98 77.57 20.22
C SER A 444 41.97 77.64 19.07
N ALA A 445 41.91 78.74 18.31
CA ALA A 445 42.73 78.97 17.13
C ALA A 445 44.17 78.48 17.37
N PRO A 446 44.81 77.82 16.38
CA PRO A 446 46.13 77.23 16.57
C PRO A 446 47.07 78.27 17.15
N ARG A 447 47.62 77.98 18.35
CA ARG A 447 48.60 78.84 19.01
C ARG A 447 49.73 79.10 18.02
N GLU A 448 49.99 80.37 17.71
CA GLU A 448 51.13 80.76 16.89
C GLU A 448 52.41 80.14 17.47
N PRO A 449 53.28 79.55 16.64
CA PRO A 449 54.55 79.02 17.11
C PRO A 449 55.40 80.17 17.67
N PRO A 450 56.14 79.95 18.77
CA PRO A 450 56.93 81.01 19.40
C PRO A 450 57.98 81.55 18.42
N ALA A 451 58.00 82.89 18.29
CA ALA A 451 58.98 83.61 17.50
C ALA A 451 60.41 83.27 17.97
N LYS A 452 61.30 82.99 17.02
CA LYS A 452 62.74 82.89 17.26
C LYS A 452 63.39 84.26 17.15
#